data_AF-A0A660LXA2-F1
#
_entry.id   AF-A0A660LXA2-F1
#
_cell.length_a   1.000
_cell.length_b   1.000
_cell.length_c   1.000
_cell.angle_alpha   90.00
_cell.angle_beta   90.00
_cell.angle_gamma   90.00
#
_symmetry.space_group_name_H-M   'P 1'
#
loop_
_entity.id
_entity.type
_entity.pdbx_description
1 polymer ?
#
loop_
_entity_poly.entity_id
_entity_poly.type
_entity_poly.pdbx_seq_one_letter_code
_entity_poly.pdbx_strand_id
1 'polypeptide(L)'
;MRVVVVYRPESDHARAVTDFLRDFSRQTGRFLEEMNPDSAAGNSFCEVYDIVEYPTIIALSDGGQMQSMWRGLPLPTISEVSFYVQ
;
A
#
# COMPACT_ATOMS: atom_id res chain seq x y z
N MET A 1 -7.83 -2.46 -11.74
CA MET A 1 -7.73 -1.88 -10.37
C MET A 1 -6.30 -2.03 -9.87
N ARG A 2 -5.83 -1.13 -9.00
CA ARG A 2 -4.45 -1.10 -8.52
C ARG A 2 -4.42 -0.85 -7.02
N VAL A 3 -3.52 -1.55 -6.32
CA VAL A 3 -3.26 -1.32 -4.89
C VAL A 3 -1.79 -0.93 -4.73
N VAL A 4 -1.56 0.14 -3.97
CA VAL A 4 -0.24 0.68 -3.68
C VAL A 4 0.01 0.66 -2.18
N VAL A 5 1.19 0.20 -1.78
CA VAL A 5 1.67 0.18 -0.40
C VAL A 5 2.77 1.23 -0.28
N VAL A 6 2.46 2.32 0.43
CA VAL A 6 3.37 3.43 0.68
C VAL A 6 4.04 3.23 2.03
N TYR A 7 5.36 3.02 2.04
CA TYR A 7 6.12 2.82 3.26
C TYR A 7 7.60 3.17 3.09
N ARG A 8 8.28 3.41 4.21
CA ARG A 8 9.74 3.60 4.25
C ARG A 8 10.43 2.25 4.51
N PRO A 9 11.28 1.75 3.58
CA PRO A 9 11.98 0.47 3.76
C PRO A 9 12.91 0.45 4.98
N GLU A 10 13.50 1.59 5.34
CA GLU A 10 14.38 1.75 6.50
C GLU A 10 13.63 2.37 7.68
N SER A 11 12.57 1.70 8.14
CA SER A 11 11.76 2.17 9.29
C SER A 11 11.37 1.04 10.23
N ASP A 12 10.96 1.39 11.45
CA ASP A 12 10.48 0.43 12.47
C ASP A 12 9.27 -0.38 11.99
N HIS A 13 8.47 0.17 11.07
CA HIS A 13 7.29 -0.47 10.50
C HIS A 13 7.57 -1.28 9.24
N ALA A 14 8.79 -1.22 8.67
CA ALA A 14 9.13 -1.90 7.43
C ALA A 14 8.90 -3.41 7.51
N ARG A 15 9.24 -4.04 8.64
CA ARG A 15 9.05 -5.49 8.84
C ARG A 15 7.59 -5.90 8.69
N ALA A 16 6.66 -5.15 9.30
CA ALA A 16 5.23 -5.46 9.22
C ALA A 16 4.73 -5.40 7.76
N VAL A 17 5.21 -4.42 6.99
CA VAL A 17 4.86 -4.28 5.58
C VAL A 17 5.45 -5.41 4.74
N THR A 18 6.74 -5.72 4.91
CA THR A 18 7.40 -6.79 4.14
C THR A 18 6.80 -8.16 4.42
N ASP A 19 6.44 -8.44 5.68
CA ASP A 19 5.77 -9.68 6.07
C ASP A 19 4.37 -9.77 5.42
N PHE A 20 3.62 -8.67 5.44
CA PHE A 20 2.33 -8.58 4.76
C PHE A 20 2.44 -8.83 3.24
N LEU A 21 3.39 -8.18 2.56
CA LEU A 21 3.62 -8.35 1.12
C LEU A 21 4.01 -9.79 0.75
N ARG A 22 4.88 -10.40 1.58
CA ARG A 22 5.29 -11.80 1.43
C ARG A 22 4.10 -12.75 1.61
N ASP A 23 3.27 -12.52 2.62
CA ASP A 23 2.10 -13.36 2.87
C ASP A 23 1.01 -13.17 1.82
N PHE A 24 0.79 -11.93 1.39
CA PHE A 24 -0.14 -11.60 0.32
C PHE A 24 0.25 -12.31 -0.98
N SER A 25 1.51 -12.21 -1.41
CA SER A 25 1.98 -12.87 -2.63
C SER A 25 1.92 -14.39 -2.53
N ARG A 26 2.26 -14.96 -1.36
CA ARG A 26 2.16 -16.40 -1.11
C ARG A 26 0.72 -16.93 -1.18
N GLN A 27 -0.25 -16.17 -0.68
CA GLN A 27 -1.65 -16.62 -0.63
C GLN A 27 -2.41 -16.36 -1.93
N THR A 28 -2.11 -15.26 -2.63
CA THR A 28 -2.89 -14.81 -3.79
C THR A 28 -2.19 -15.06 -5.12
N GLY A 29 -0.87 -15.28 -5.11
CA GLY A 29 -0.04 -15.31 -6.33
C GLY A 29 0.10 -13.94 -7.01
N ARG A 30 -0.32 -12.85 -6.36
CA ARG A 30 -0.27 -11.47 -6.88
C ARG A 30 0.74 -10.64 -6.10
N PHE A 31 1.30 -9.62 -6.75
CA PHE A 31 2.19 -8.65 -6.13
C PHE A 31 1.47 -7.30 -6.02
N LEU A 32 1.68 -6.63 -4.89
CA LEU A 32 1.22 -5.24 -4.70
C LEU A 32 2.31 -4.29 -5.16
N GLU A 33 1.92 -3.10 -5.60
CA GLU A 33 2.89 -2.07 -5.93
C GLU A 33 3.43 -1.43 -4.66
N GLU A 34 4.73 -1.25 -4.59
CA GLU A 34 5.41 -0.61 -3.47
C GLU A 34 5.86 0.79 -3.87
N MET A 35 5.73 1.75 -2.95
CA MET A 35 6.15 3.13 -3.18
C MET A 35 6.85 3.71 -1.96
N ASN A 36 8.07 4.20 -2.19
CA ASN A 36 8.83 4.93 -1.18
C ASN A 36 8.38 6.41 -1.16
N PRO A 37 7.80 6.91 -0.04
CA PRO A 37 7.34 8.29 0.06
C PRO A 37 8.47 9.32 -0.06
N ASP A 38 9.72 8.94 0.22
CA ASP A 38 10.87 9.85 0.16
C ASP A 38 11.43 10.01 -1.27
N SER A 39 10.89 9.28 -2.25
CA SER A 39 11.18 9.49 -3.68
C SER A 39 10.37 10.66 -4.25
N ALA A 40 10.85 11.31 -5.32
CA ALA A 40 10.11 12.42 -5.94
C ALA A 40 8.69 12.03 -6.40
N ALA A 41 8.55 10.82 -6.98
CA ALA A 41 7.26 10.27 -7.38
C ALA A 41 6.38 9.94 -6.16
N GLY A 42 6.97 9.33 -5.12
CA GLY A 42 6.28 9.02 -3.87
C GLY A 42 5.79 10.26 -3.14
N ASN A 43 6.60 11.30 -3.03
CA ASN A 43 6.20 12.56 -2.41
C ASN A 43 5.00 13.19 -3.14
N SER A 44 5.09 13.28 -4.47
CA SER A 44 3.99 13.79 -5.31
C SER A 44 2.72 12.96 -5.15
N PHE A 45 2.85 11.63 -5.08
CA PHE A 45 1.73 10.72 -4.87
C PHE A 45 1.09 10.91 -3.48
N CYS A 46 1.90 11.08 -2.44
CA CYS A 46 1.41 11.32 -1.08
C CYS A 46 0.67 12.65 -0.98
N GLU A 47 1.15 13.70 -1.66
CA GLU A 47 0.46 14.99 -1.75
C GLU A 47 -0.90 14.85 -2.46
N VAL A 48 -0.95 14.15 -3.60
CA VAL A 48 -2.20 13.96 -4.38
C VAL A 48 -3.26 13.21 -3.59
N TYR A 49 -2.87 12.21 -2.81
CA TYR A 49 -3.79 11.34 -2.08
C TYR A 49 -3.88 11.64 -0.57
N ASP A 50 -3.31 12.75 -0.11
CA ASP A 50 -3.29 13.18 1.30
C ASP A 50 -2.80 12.06 2.25
N ILE A 51 -1.66 11.47 1.91
CA ILE A 51 -0.99 10.45 2.71
C ILE A 51 0.04 11.12 3.62
N VAL A 52 -0.32 11.22 4.91
CA VAL A 52 0.50 11.86 5.95
C VAL A 52 0.99 10.89 7.02
N GLU A 53 0.57 9.62 6.93
CA GLU A 53 0.89 8.56 7.88
C GLU A 53 1.46 7.34 7.14
N TYR A 54 2.49 6.72 7.71
CA TYR A 54 3.16 5.56 7.14
C TYR A 54 3.19 4.39 8.14
N PRO A 55 2.96 3.14 7.69
CA PRO A 55 2.63 2.77 6.31
C PRO A 55 1.20 3.15 5.91
N THR A 56 0.93 3.27 4.62
CA THR A 56 -0.44 3.42 4.09
C THR A 56 -0.64 2.48 2.91
N ILE A 57 -1.75 1.74 2.90
CA ILE A 57 -2.21 0.96 1.76
C ILE A 57 -3.37 1.71 1.12
N ILE A 58 -3.32 1.94 -0.20
CA ILE A 58 -4.38 2.62 -0.95
C ILE A 58 -4.81 1.78 -2.14
N ALA A 59 -6.13 1.62 -2.31
CA ALA A 59 -6.74 0.98 -3.45
C ALA A 59 -7.32 2.03 -4.40
N LEU A 60 -6.94 1.95 -5.67
CA LEU A 60 -7.33 2.87 -6.73
C LEU A 60 -8.11 2.13 -7.82
N SER A 61 -9.13 2.78 -8.36
CA SER A 61 -9.76 2.36 -9.61
C SER A 61 -8.81 2.58 -10.78
N ASP A 62 -9.15 2.03 -11.96
CA ASP A 62 -8.34 2.23 -13.18
C ASP A 62 -8.29 3.70 -13.63
N GLY A 63 -9.26 4.54 -13.18
CA GLY A 63 -9.27 5.99 -13.39
C GLY A 63 -8.54 6.79 -12.30
N GLY A 64 -7.80 6.13 -11.40
CA GLY A 64 -7.04 6.79 -10.32
C GLY A 64 -7.91 7.31 -9.17
N GLN A 65 -9.20 6.98 -9.14
CA GLN A 65 -10.09 7.34 -8.03
C GLN A 65 -9.79 6.46 -6.82
N MET A 66 -9.72 7.07 -5.63
CA MET A 66 -9.57 6.33 -4.37
C MET A 66 -10.81 5.51 -4.09
N GLN A 67 -10.62 4.19 -3.91
CA GLN A 67 -11.67 3.26 -3.53
C GLN A 67 -11.62 2.92 -2.04
N SER A 68 -10.41 2.78 -1.49
CA SER A 68 -10.17 2.52 -0.06
C SER A 68 -8.77 2.95 0.34
N MET A 69 -8.57 3.25 1.62
CA MET A 69 -7.29 3.63 2.19
C MET A 69 -7.20 3.16 3.65
N TRP A 70 -6.10 2.49 3.98
CA TRP A 70 -5.78 2.02 5.33
C TRP A 70 -4.47 2.67 5.76
N ARG A 71 -4.53 3.46 6.84
CA ARG A 71 -3.41 4.26 7.34
C ARG A 71 -2.86 3.65 8.62
N GLY A 72 -1.54 3.68 8.75
CA GLY A 72 -0.82 3.24 9.95
C GLY A 72 -0.91 1.74 10.21
N LEU A 73 -0.80 1.39 11.48
CA LEU A 73 -0.97 0.03 11.98
C LEU A 73 -2.24 -0.06 12.85
N PRO A 74 -2.93 -1.21 12.88
CA PRO A 74 -2.60 -2.46 12.18
C PRO A 74 -2.88 -2.39 10.67
N LEU A 75 -2.14 -3.18 9.88
CA LEU A 75 -2.39 -3.35 8.45
C LEU A 75 -3.76 -4.05 8.22
N PRO A 76 -4.43 -3.80 7.09
CA PRO A 76 -5.65 -4.52 6.73
C PRO A 76 -5.40 -6.00 6.53
N THR A 77 -6.47 -6.79 6.50
CA THR A 77 -6.38 -8.21 6.16
C THR A 77 -6.08 -8.43 4.68
N ILE A 78 -5.47 -9.57 4.36
CA ILE A 78 -5.23 -9.99 2.96
C ILE A 78 -6.55 -10.04 2.19
N SER A 79 -7.64 -10.51 2.80
CA SER A 79 -8.95 -10.60 2.15
C SER A 79 -9.52 -9.22 1.78
N GLU A 80 -9.37 -8.23 2.67
CA GLU A 80 -9.78 -6.85 2.38
C GLU A 80 -9.02 -6.28 1.19
N VAL A 81 -7.70 -6.49 1.13
CA VAL A 81 -6.88 -6.00 0.02
C VAL A 81 -7.13 -6.79 -1.27
N SER A 82 -7.32 -8.10 -1.19
CA SER A 82 -7.52 -8.99 -2.34
C SER A 82 -8.76 -8.63 -3.16
N PHE A 83 -9.78 -8.05 -2.53
CA PHE A 83 -10.96 -7.55 -3.24
C PHE A 83 -10.61 -6.55 -4.35
N TYR A 84 -9.53 -5.78 -4.19
CA TYR A 84 -9.10 -4.73 -5.10
C TYR A 84 -8.01 -5.17 -6.10
N VAL A 85 -7.53 -6.41 -5.99
CA VAL A 85 -6.49 -6.98 -6.85
C VAL A 85 -7.14 -8.04 -7.74
N GLN A 86 -7.64 -7.62 -8.91
CA GLN A 86 -8.24 -8.50 -9.92
C GLN A 86 -7.22 -8.89 -10.99
#